data_AF-A0A251U6G7-F1
#
_entry.id   AF-A0A251U6G7-F1
#
_cell.length_a   1.000
_cell.length_b   1.000
_cell.length_c   1.000
_cell.angle_alpha   90.00
_cell.angle_beta   90.00
_cell.angle_gamma   90.00
#
_symmetry.space_group_name_H-M   'P 1'
#
loop_
_entity.id
_entity.type
_entity.pdbx_description
1 polymer ?
#
loop_
_entity_poly.entity_id
_entity_poly.type
_entity_poly.pdbx_seq_one_letter_code
_entity_poly.pdbx_strand_id
1 'polypeptide(L)'
;MTATQSFTVYTPPGIGLKDHRNPSTVWKGPDGKHRMIMGSKQNKTGLVFVYHTDDFMNYKLLDEPLHSVPNTDMWEFVDFYPVSLTNDSALDIAAYGPGIKHVIKESWEGHRKDWYSIGTYDAINDKWTPDNPELDVGIGYRCDYGRFFASKSLYDPLKKRRITWGYVAKSDKHNQGLTRGWATIFVC
;
A
#
# COMPACT_ATOMS: atom_id res chain seq x y z
N MET A 1 -7.82 -22.40 -28.44
CA MET A 1 -7.76 -22.05 -27.01
C MET A 1 -6.44 -21.33 -26.79
N THR A 2 -6.46 -20.01 -26.72
CA THR A 2 -5.28 -19.23 -26.31
C THR A 2 -5.11 -19.43 -24.81
N ALA A 3 -3.96 -19.99 -24.40
CA ALA A 3 -3.64 -20.09 -22.98
C ALA A 3 -3.60 -18.67 -22.39
N THR A 4 -4.38 -18.43 -21.35
CA THR A 4 -4.26 -17.21 -20.55
C THR A 4 -2.88 -17.23 -19.91
N GLN A 5 -1.95 -16.45 -20.46
CA GLN A 5 -0.64 -16.28 -19.85
C GLN A 5 -0.87 -15.58 -18.49
N SER A 6 -0.46 -16.22 -17.40
CA SER A 6 -0.48 -15.61 -16.07
C SER A 6 0.80 -14.79 -15.90
N PHE A 7 0.68 -13.54 -15.46
CA PHE A 7 1.87 -12.78 -15.06
C PHE A 7 2.38 -13.29 -13.71
N THR A 8 3.69 -13.31 -13.52
CA THR A 8 4.31 -13.77 -12.26
C THR A 8 5.41 -12.79 -11.85
N VAL A 9 5.35 -12.30 -10.62
CA VAL A 9 6.43 -11.54 -9.98
C VAL A 9 7.07 -12.43 -8.93
N TYR A 10 8.38 -12.60 -9.01
CA TYR A 10 9.14 -13.44 -8.09
C TYR A 10 9.67 -12.62 -6.91
N THR A 11 9.85 -13.28 -5.76
CA THR A 11 10.50 -12.69 -4.59
C THR A 11 11.92 -12.23 -4.95
N PRO A 12 12.27 -10.95 -4.70
CA PRO A 12 13.61 -10.45 -4.98
C PRO A 12 14.69 -11.19 -4.16
N PRO A 13 15.93 -11.32 -4.67
CA PRO A 13 17.03 -11.89 -3.91
C PRO A 13 17.24 -11.19 -2.55
N GLY A 14 17.52 -11.96 -1.51
CA GLY A 14 17.73 -11.43 -0.16
C GLY A 14 16.45 -11.09 0.63
N ILE A 15 15.27 -11.33 0.04
CA ILE A 15 13.96 -11.16 0.68
C ILE A 15 13.40 -12.54 1.07
N GLY A 16 12.78 -12.63 2.24
CA GLY A 16 12.14 -13.85 2.70
C GLY A 16 10.98 -14.27 1.78
N LEU A 17 10.81 -15.58 1.57
CA LEU A 17 9.74 -16.13 0.70
C LEU A 17 8.32 -15.72 1.12
N LYS A 18 8.15 -15.39 2.40
CA LYS A 18 6.91 -14.88 2.98
C LYS A 18 7.02 -13.42 3.37
N ASP A 19 7.84 -12.63 2.69
CA ASP A 19 8.04 -11.21 3.01
C ASP A 19 7.89 -10.33 1.76
N HIS A 20 7.16 -10.79 0.73
CA HIS A 20 6.94 -10.05 -0.50
C HIS A 20 5.56 -10.39 -1.09
N ARG A 21 4.55 -9.52 -0.87
CA ARG A 21 3.14 -9.80 -1.20
C ARG A 21 2.29 -8.54 -1.23
N ASN A 22 1.05 -8.70 -1.68
CA ASN A 22 0.00 -7.67 -1.71
C ASN A 22 0.35 -6.49 -2.63
N PRO A 23 0.37 -6.69 -3.96
CA PRO A 23 0.56 -5.60 -4.91
C PRO A 23 -0.51 -4.52 -4.78
N SER A 24 -0.12 -3.27 -5.05
CA SER A 24 -1.04 -2.12 -5.11
C SER A 24 -1.85 -2.07 -6.41
N THR A 25 -2.77 -1.11 -6.46
CA THR A 25 -3.27 -0.58 -7.74
C THR A 25 -2.11 -0.04 -8.57
N VAL A 26 -2.19 -0.24 -9.89
CA VAL A 26 -1.19 0.22 -10.86
C VAL A 26 -1.53 1.64 -11.33
N TRP A 27 -0.54 2.52 -11.51
CA TRP A 27 -0.73 3.88 -12.03
C TRP A 27 0.28 4.25 -13.10
N LYS A 28 -0.06 5.18 -13.98
CA LYS A 28 0.83 5.66 -15.04
C LYS A 28 1.62 6.88 -14.56
N GLY A 29 2.94 6.86 -14.76
CA GLY A 29 3.81 7.99 -14.41
C GLY A 29 4.04 8.97 -15.56
N PRO A 30 4.79 10.06 -15.32
CA PRO A 30 5.08 11.11 -16.31
C PRO A 30 5.80 10.62 -17.57
N ASP A 31 6.64 9.59 -17.43
CA ASP A 31 7.40 8.98 -18.53
C ASP A 31 6.57 8.01 -19.40
N GLY A 32 5.28 7.84 -19.08
CA GLY A 32 4.37 6.95 -19.79
C GLY A 32 4.40 5.47 -19.36
N LYS A 33 5.27 5.08 -18.43
CA LYS A 33 5.32 3.70 -17.91
C LYS A 33 4.30 3.51 -16.79
N HIS A 34 3.95 2.26 -16.48
CA HIS A 34 3.09 1.94 -15.35
C HIS A 34 3.91 1.52 -14.12
N ARG A 35 3.48 1.93 -12.93
CA ARG A 35 4.06 1.59 -11.63
C ARG A 35 3.13 0.67 -10.87
N MET A 36 3.71 -0.35 -10.25
CA MET A 36 3.08 -1.14 -9.21
C MET A 36 4.03 -1.15 -8.01
N ILE A 37 3.49 -1.05 -6.80
CA ILE A 37 4.29 -1.22 -5.59
C ILE A 37 3.91 -2.46 -4.83
N MET A 38 4.87 -3.00 -4.07
CA MET A 38 4.65 -4.15 -3.21
C MET A 38 5.41 -3.98 -1.89
N GLY A 39 4.69 -4.16 -0.79
CA GLY A 39 5.27 -4.13 0.55
C GLY A 39 6.19 -5.31 0.78
N SER A 40 7.24 -5.07 1.58
CA SER A 40 8.24 -6.07 1.91
C SER A 40 8.98 -5.70 3.20
N LYS A 41 10.01 -6.49 3.51
CA LYS A 41 11.07 -6.10 4.44
C LYS A 41 12.41 -6.63 4.00
N GLN A 42 13.46 -5.94 4.42
CA GLN A 42 14.82 -6.46 4.45
C GLN A 42 15.33 -6.40 5.89
N ASN A 43 15.72 -7.54 6.45
CA ASN A 43 16.00 -7.66 7.89
C ASN A 43 14.80 -7.17 8.73
N LYS A 44 14.99 -6.12 9.54
CA LYS A 44 13.94 -5.48 10.35
C LYS A 44 13.42 -4.17 9.75
N THR A 45 13.85 -3.82 8.54
CA THR A 45 13.47 -2.59 7.86
C THR A 45 12.29 -2.89 6.95
N GLY A 46 11.14 -2.27 7.21
CA GLY A 46 9.99 -2.32 6.32
C GLY A 46 10.24 -1.43 5.11
N LEU A 47 9.80 -1.87 3.94
CA LEU A 47 10.04 -1.14 2.70
C LEU A 47 8.96 -1.41 1.65
N VAL A 48 8.95 -0.57 0.62
CA VAL A 48 8.08 -0.70 -0.54
C VAL A 48 8.93 -0.80 -1.80
N PHE A 49 8.85 -1.93 -2.49
CA PHE A 49 9.44 -2.08 -3.82
C PHE A 49 8.60 -1.40 -4.88
N VAL A 50 9.25 -0.87 -5.91
CA VAL A 50 8.61 -0.30 -7.10
C VAL A 50 8.90 -1.20 -8.30
N TYR A 51 7.87 -1.48 -9.07
CA TYR A 51 7.94 -2.22 -10.32
C TYR A 51 7.43 -1.35 -11.47
N HIS A 52 8.16 -1.34 -12.57
CA HIS A 52 7.71 -0.75 -13.83
C HIS A 52 7.16 -1.82 -14.78
N THR A 53 6.11 -1.49 -15.53
CA THR A 53 5.60 -2.33 -16.61
C THR A 53 5.08 -1.49 -17.77
N ASP A 54 5.24 -2.00 -18.99
CA ASP A 54 4.68 -1.41 -20.22
C ASP A 54 3.45 -2.18 -20.73
N ASP A 55 3.30 -3.45 -20.34
CA ASP A 55 2.33 -4.39 -20.90
C ASP A 55 1.48 -5.12 -19.85
N PHE A 56 1.65 -4.80 -18.56
CA PHE A 56 0.98 -5.43 -17.42
C PHE A 56 1.29 -6.94 -17.24
N MET A 57 2.25 -7.45 -17.99
CA MET A 57 2.68 -8.85 -17.97
C MET A 57 4.11 -8.99 -17.45
N ASN A 58 4.99 -8.09 -17.88
CA ASN A 58 6.39 -8.05 -17.52
C ASN A 58 6.64 -6.87 -16.57
N TYR A 59 7.09 -7.19 -15.34
CA TYR A 59 7.38 -6.20 -14.32
C TYR A 59 8.89 -6.16 -14.04
N LYS A 60 9.49 -4.98 -14.21
CA LYS A 60 10.88 -4.73 -13.87
C LYS A 60 10.96 -4.09 -12.49
N LEU A 61 11.57 -4.79 -11.54
CA LEU A 61 11.91 -4.23 -10.23
C LEU A 61 12.92 -3.08 -10.39
N LEU A 62 12.72 -1.99 -9.66
CA LEU A 62 13.73 -0.94 -9.50
C LEU A 62 14.71 -1.29 -8.39
N ASP A 63 15.96 -0.87 -8.54
CA ASP A 63 17.03 -1.14 -7.56
C ASP A 63 16.74 -0.50 -6.20
N GLU A 64 16.12 0.67 -6.25
CA GLU A 64 15.83 1.52 -5.10
C GLU A 64 14.35 1.40 -4.69
N PRO A 65 14.03 1.23 -3.39
CA PRO A 65 12.64 1.18 -2.94
C PRO A 65 12.00 2.58 -3.00
N LEU A 66 10.67 2.64 -3.05
CA LEU A 66 9.91 3.89 -2.97
C LEU A 66 10.22 4.62 -1.65
N HIS A 67 10.19 3.85 -0.56
CA HIS A 67 10.46 4.29 0.80
C HIS A 67 10.80 3.08 1.70
N SER A 68 11.45 3.34 2.82
CA SER A 68 11.77 2.33 3.83
C SER A 68 11.94 2.94 5.22
N VAL A 69 11.50 2.23 6.26
CA VAL A 69 11.65 2.66 7.66
C VAL A 69 12.31 1.53 8.48
N PRO A 70 13.41 1.81 9.20
CA PRO A 70 14.03 0.83 10.07
C PRO A 70 13.13 0.43 11.25
N ASN A 71 13.27 -0.81 11.70
CA ASN A 71 12.60 -1.35 12.90
C ASN A 71 11.06 -1.40 12.83
N THR A 72 10.47 -1.34 11.63
CA THR A 72 9.02 -1.54 11.41
C THR A 72 8.66 -2.95 10.96
N ASP A 73 9.65 -3.80 10.68
CA ASP A 73 9.46 -5.17 10.18
C ASP A 73 8.65 -5.21 8.86
N MET A 74 7.95 -6.31 8.58
CA MET A 74 7.21 -6.52 7.33
C MET A 74 6.14 -5.46 7.07
N TRP A 75 6.05 -4.95 5.85
CA TRP A 75 4.90 -4.17 5.38
C TRP A 75 4.04 -4.99 4.42
N GLU A 76 2.78 -5.19 4.78
CA GLU A 76 1.73 -5.85 4.02
C GLU A 76 0.67 -4.84 3.57
N PHE A 77 -0.16 -5.22 2.59
CA PHE A 77 -1.30 -4.43 2.12
C PHE A 77 -0.99 -2.93 1.94
N VAL A 78 0.19 -2.64 1.39
CA VAL A 78 0.62 -1.26 1.17
C VAL A 78 -0.38 -0.56 0.26
N ASP A 79 -0.68 0.68 0.59
CA ASP A 79 -1.52 1.55 -0.20
C ASP A 79 -0.82 2.89 -0.42
N PHE A 80 -1.02 3.45 -1.61
CA PHE A 80 -0.39 4.68 -2.02
C PHE A 80 -1.35 5.52 -2.83
N TYR A 81 -1.56 6.76 -2.41
CA TYR A 81 -2.51 7.63 -3.10
C TYR A 81 -2.25 9.12 -2.87
N PRO A 82 -2.60 9.96 -3.85
CA PRO A 82 -2.54 11.40 -3.73
C PRO A 82 -3.71 11.99 -2.93
N VAL A 83 -3.44 13.11 -2.28
CA VAL A 83 -4.40 13.97 -1.60
C VAL A 83 -4.15 15.42 -2.00
N SER A 84 -5.24 16.19 -2.16
CA SER A 84 -5.16 17.61 -2.51
C SER A 84 -4.95 18.46 -1.27
N LEU A 85 -4.15 19.52 -1.40
CA LEU A 85 -3.96 20.53 -0.36
C LEU A 85 -4.97 21.69 -0.46
N THR A 86 -5.74 21.77 -1.55
CA THR A 86 -6.55 22.95 -1.87
C THR A 86 -8.03 22.63 -2.12
N ASN A 87 -8.39 21.36 -2.23
CA ASN A 87 -9.76 20.95 -2.48
C ASN A 87 -10.11 19.63 -1.75
N ASP A 88 -11.39 19.45 -1.46
CA ASP A 88 -11.90 18.26 -0.76
C ASP A 88 -12.16 17.08 -1.71
N SER A 89 -11.96 17.27 -3.02
CA SER A 89 -12.11 16.20 -3.99
C SER A 89 -10.91 15.26 -3.93
N ALA A 90 -11.19 13.95 -3.92
CA ALA A 90 -10.13 12.97 -4.06
C ALA A 90 -9.54 12.99 -5.47
N LEU A 91 -8.31 12.51 -5.56
CA LEU A 91 -7.53 12.47 -6.79
C LEU A 91 -7.35 11.03 -7.26
N ASP A 92 -7.27 10.86 -8.58
CA ASP A 92 -6.83 9.62 -9.20
C ASP A 92 -5.41 9.27 -8.75
N ILE A 93 -5.08 7.98 -8.63
CA ILE A 93 -3.78 7.52 -8.14
C ILE A 93 -2.60 8.05 -8.99
N ALA A 94 -2.82 8.33 -10.27
CA ALA A 94 -1.80 8.87 -11.16
C ALA A 94 -1.55 10.38 -10.97
N ALA A 95 -2.26 11.06 -10.08
CA ALA A 95 -2.08 12.49 -9.85
C ALA A 95 -0.77 12.81 -9.09
N TYR A 96 -0.03 13.79 -9.58
CA TYR A 96 1.18 14.35 -8.96
C TYR A 96 1.35 15.81 -9.37
N GLY A 97 2.19 16.55 -8.65
CA GLY A 97 2.53 17.94 -8.96
C GLY A 97 2.24 18.93 -7.81
N PRO A 98 2.31 20.24 -8.08
CA PRO A 98 2.10 21.28 -7.08
C PRO A 98 0.72 21.19 -6.41
N GLY A 99 0.66 21.43 -5.10
CA GLY A 99 -0.60 21.39 -4.34
C GLY A 99 -1.13 19.99 -4.04
N ILE A 100 -0.33 18.95 -4.29
CA ILE A 100 -0.66 17.54 -4.01
C ILE A 100 0.38 16.97 -3.04
N LYS A 101 -0.10 16.17 -2.09
CA LYS A 101 0.72 15.28 -1.25
C LYS A 101 0.34 13.83 -1.52
N HIS A 102 1.15 12.90 -1.04
CA HIS A 102 0.91 11.47 -1.18
C HIS A 102 0.95 10.79 0.17
N VAL A 103 0.00 9.91 0.39
CA VAL A 103 -0.09 9.06 1.58
C VAL A 103 0.53 7.71 1.25
N ILE A 104 1.47 7.24 2.07
CA ILE A 104 1.85 5.82 2.15
C ILE A 104 1.16 5.23 3.37
N LYS A 105 0.57 4.05 3.21
CA LYS A 105 -0.05 3.27 4.26
C LYS A 105 0.48 1.84 4.23
N GLU A 106 0.67 1.23 5.39
CA GLU A 106 1.02 -0.20 5.54
C GLU A 106 0.14 -0.90 6.58
N SER A 107 0.11 -2.23 6.49
CA SER A 107 -0.41 -3.13 7.50
C SER A 107 0.64 -4.19 7.84
N TRP A 108 0.68 -4.66 9.09
CA TRP A 108 1.41 -5.88 9.41
C TRP A 108 0.71 -6.73 10.47
N GLU A 109 0.58 -8.03 10.22
CA GLU A 109 -0.04 -8.98 11.16
C GLU A 109 0.68 -8.99 12.52
N GLY A 110 1.98 -8.68 12.57
CA GLY A 110 2.76 -8.61 13.81
C GLY A 110 2.24 -7.56 14.79
N HIS A 111 1.85 -6.37 14.30
CA HIS A 111 1.28 -5.32 15.14
C HIS A 111 -0.23 -5.13 15.00
N ARG A 112 -0.87 -5.76 14.00
CA ARG A 112 -2.34 -5.78 13.75
C ARG A 112 -2.96 -4.39 13.68
N LYS A 113 -2.25 -3.49 13.01
CA LYS A 113 -2.60 -2.06 12.87
C LYS A 113 -2.32 -1.64 11.45
N ASP A 114 -2.99 -0.57 11.06
CA ASP A 114 -2.75 0.12 9.81
C ASP A 114 -2.17 1.50 10.11
N TRP A 115 -0.92 1.71 9.69
CA TRP A 115 -0.22 2.98 9.87
C TRP A 115 -0.15 3.72 8.55
N TYR A 116 -0.18 5.05 8.62
CA TYR A 116 0.02 5.88 7.44
C TYR A 116 0.88 7.10 7.77
N SER A 117 1.47 7.66 6.73
CA SER A 117 2.16 8.95 6.81
C SER A 117 1.92 9.74 5.53
N ILE A 118 2.05 11.06 5.64
CA ILE A 118 1.83 12.02 4.56
C ILE A 118 3.20 12.56 4.15
N GLY A 119 3.41 12.67 2.85
CA GLY A 119 4.69 13.09 2.31
C GLY A 119 4.59 13.55 0.87
N THR A 120 5.75 13.72 0.26
CA THR A 120 5.89 14.17 -1.12
C THR A 120 6.43 13.05 -1.98
N TYR A 121 5.80 12.79 -3.13
CA TYR A 121 6.25 11.82 -4.11
C TYR A 121 6.93 12.52 -5.29
N ASP A 122 8.18 12.15 -5.52
CA ASP A 122 8.90 12.46 -6.75
C ASP A 122 8.57 11.39 -7.80
N ALA A 123 7.66 11.73 -8.71
CA ALA A 123 7.21 10.85 -9.78
C ALA A 123 8.26 10.62 -10.89
N ILE A 124 9.36 11.38 -10.90
CA ILE A 124 10.47 11.20 -11.85
C ILE A 124 11.43 10.14 -11.32
N ASN A 125 11.76 10.22 -10.03
CA ASN A 125 12.74 9.31 -9.40
C ASN A 125 12.10 8.13 -8.66
N ASP A 126 10.76 8.06 -8.64
CA ASP A 126 9.99 7.05 -7.92
C ASP A 126 10.38 6.95 -6.43
N LYS A 127 10.52 8.11 -5.78
CA LYS A 127 10.88 8.25 -4.36
C LYS A 127 9.82 9.01 -3.59
N TRP A 128 9.51 8.54 -2.39
CA TRP A 128 8.61 9.24 -1.47
C TRP A 128 9.39 9.71 -0.24
N THR A 129 9.08 10.90 0.25
CA THR A 129 9.72 11.49 1.42
C THR A 129 8.65 11.94 2.42
N PRO A 130 8.70 11.52 3.70
CA PRO A 130 7.74 11.91 4.70
C PRO A 130 7.84 13.41 5.00
N ASP A 131 6.71 14.06 5.27
CA ASP A 131 6.70 15.45 5.72
C ASP A 131 7.24 15.58 7.15
N ASN A 132 7.04 14.55 7.99
CA ASN A 132 7.64 14.44 9.32
C ASN A 132 8.25 13.05 9.52
N PRO A 133 9.58 12.91 9.48
CA PRO A 133 10.27 11.63 9.70
C PRO A 133 10.05 11.01 11.09
N GLU A 134 9.69 11.80 12.12
CA GLU A 134 9.38 11.26 13.45
C GLU A 134 7.99 10.59 13.51
N LEU A 135 7.13 10.87 12.52
CA LEU A 135 5.79 10.30 12.36
C LEU A 135 5.68 9.55 11.03
N ASP A 136 6.77 8.87 10.64
CA ASP A 136 6.82 8.07 9.42
C ASP A 136 5.86 6.86 9.50
N VAL A 137 5.63 6.23 8.35
CA VAL A 137 4.78 5.05 8.26
C VAL A 137 5.33 3.91 9.12
N GLY A 138 4.44 3.26 9.87
CA GLY A 138 4.76 2.24 10.87
C GLY A 138 5.08 2.78 12.28
N ILE A 139 5.30 4.08 12.45
CA ILE A 139 5.65 4.69 13.74
C ILE A 139 4.83 5.93 14.12
N GLY A 140 4.08 6.53 13.18
CA GLY A 140 3.32 7.76 13.38
C GLY A 140 1.80 7.58 13.55
N TYR A 141 1.04 7.91 12.51
CA TYR A 141 -0.43 7.92 12.57
C TYR A 141 -1.05 6.58 12.23
N ARG A 142 -2.24 6.31 12.78
CA ARG A 142 -3.04 5.13 12.45
C ARG A 142 -4.32 5.52 11.74
N CYS A 143 -4.76 4.67 10.81
CA CYS A 143 -6.05 4.85 10.13
C CYS A 143 -7.22 4.75 11.12
N ASP A 144 -7.11 3.86 12.10
CA ASP A 144 -8.07 3.66 13.18
C ASP A 144 -7.33 3.13 14.43
N TYR A 145 -7.80 3.51 15.62
CA TYR A 145 -7.15 3.17 16.90
C TYR A 145 -7.75 1.94 17.59
N GLY A 146 -8.78 1.32 16.99
CA GLY A 146 -9.43 0.09 17.39
C GLY A 146 -8.99 -1.12 16.55
N ARG A 147 -9.96 -1.95 16.13
CA ARG A 147 -9.71 -3.14 15.29
C ARG A 147 -9.97 -2.80 13.84
N PHE A 148 -8.91 -2.50 13.11
CA PHE A 148 -8.95 -2.17 11.70
C PHE A 148 -7.64 -2.59 11.06
N PHE A 149 -7.71 -3.40 10.02
CA PHE A 149 -6.52 -4.01 9.43
C PHE A 149 -6.67 -4.24 7.94
N ALA A 150 -5.55 -4.43 7.24
CA ALA A 150 -5.47 -4.76 5.82
C ALA A 150 -6.28 -3.81 4.93
N SER A 151 -6.36 -2.53 5.32
CA SER A 151 -7.17 -1.56 4.60
C SER A 151 -6.60 -1.18 3.24
N LYS A 152 -7.50 -0.87 2.31
CA LYS A 152 -7.17 -0.47 0.95
C LYS A 152 -8.17 0.56 0.45
N SER A 153 -7.66 1.58 -0.23
CA SER A 153 -8.47 2.64 -0.79
C SER A 153 -8.62 2.54 -2.30
N LEU A 154 -9.75 3.04 -2.80
CA LEU A 154 -10.05 3.17 -4.23
C LEU A 154 -10.62 4.55 -4.51
N TYR A 155 -10.29 5.11 -5.67
CA TYR A 155 -10.85 6.37 -6.15
C TYR A 155 -12.18 6.13 -6.88
N ASP A 156 -13.23 6.84 -6.49
CA ASP A 156 -14.53 6.90 -7.13
C ASP A 156 -14.58 8.13 -8.05
N PRO A 157 -14.43 7.98 -9.38
CA PRO A 157 -14.38 9.12 -10.29
C PRO A 157 -15.74 9.80 -10.48
N LEU A 158 -16.86 9.13 -10.19
CA LEU A 158 -18.20 9.69 -10.34
C LEU A 158 -18.49 10.71 -9.24
N LYS A 159 -18.09 10.39 -8.00
CA LYS A 159 -18.29 11.27 -6.84
C LYS A 159 -17.04 12.02 -6.40
N LYS A 160 -15.91 11.82 -7.11
CA LYS A 160 -14.61 12.44 -6.82
C LYS A 160 -14.20 12.26 -5.36
N ARG A 161 -14.31 11.03 -4.85
CA ARG A 161 -14.01 10.68 -3.45
C ARG A 161 -13.14 9.43 -3.38
N ARG A 162 -12.45 9.26 -2.26
CA ARG A 162 -11.66 8.06 -1.97
C ARG A 162 -12.40 7.25 -0.91
N ILE A 163 -12.59 5.96 -1.19
CA ILE A 163 -13.30 5.03 -0.29
C ILE A 163 -12.27 4.05 0.23
N THR A 164 -12.17 3.91 1.54
CA THR A 164 -11.20 3.01 2.20
C THR A 164 -11.94 1.87 2.85
N TRP A 165 -11.71 0.65 2.38
CA TRP A 165 -12.23 -0.55 3.02
C TRP A 165 -11.23 -1.07 4.04
N GLY A 166 -11.70 -1.59 5.16
CA GLY A 166 -10.85 -2.23 6.16
C GLY A 166 -11.49 -3.51 6.71
N TYR A 167 -10.65 -4.48 7.00
CA TYR A 167 -11.03 -5.72 7.64
C TYR A 167 -11.10 -5.53 9.16
N VAL A 168 -12.20 -5.97 9.77
CA VAL A 168 -12.40 -5.94 11.22
C VAL A 168 -12.50 -7.38 11.72
N ALA A 169 -11.45 -7.81 12.42
CA ALA A 169 -11.42 -9.11 13.07
C ALA A 169 -12.44 -9.17 14.21
N LYS A 170 -13.01 -10.37 14.44
CA LYS A 170 -13.80 -10.64 15.65
C LYS A 170 -13.02 -10.35 16.93
N SER A 171 -13.80 -10.04 17.96
CA SER A 171 -13.34 -9.88 19.34
C SER A 171 -13.56 -11.12 20.21
N ASP A 172 -14.34 -12.09 19.73
CA ASP A 172 -14.71 -13.30 20.46
C ASP A 172 -13.65 -14.41 20.38
N LYS A 173 -13.84 -15.47 21.17
CA LYS A 173 -12.96 -16.66 21.18
C LYS A 173 -12.97 -17.36 19.82
N HIS A 174 -11.86 -17.98 19.44
CA HIS A 174 -11.71 -18.66 18.14
C HIS A 174 -12.89 -19.61 17.82
N ASN A 175 -13.26 -20.48 18.76
CA ASN A 175 -14.35 -21.46 18.61
C ASN A 175 -15.73 -20.83 18.33
N GLN A 176 -16.02 -19.62 18.80
CA GLN A 176 -17.30 -18.96 18.56
C GLN A 176 -17.54 -18.66 17.08
N GLY A 177 -16.45 -18.39 16.33
CA GLY A 177 -16.53 -18.21 14.88
C GLY A 177 -16.87 -19.51 14.15
N LEU A 178 -16.35 -20.64 14.63
CA LEU A 178 -16.66 -21.97 14.10
C LEU A 178 -18.13 -22.34 14.36
N THR A 179 -18.63 -22.09 15.57
CA THR A 179 -20.03 -22.35 15.92
C THR A 179 -21.01 -21.50 15.12
N ARG A 180 -20.70 -20.22 14.92
CA ARG A 180 -21.57 -19.27 14.21
C ARG A 180 -21.47 -19.40 12.68
N GLY A 181 -20.41 -20.00 12.15
CA GLY A 181 -20.18 -20.15 10.71
C GLY A 181 -19.61 -18.90 10.01
N TRP A 182 -19.34 -17.82 10.74
CA TRP A 182 -18.69 -16.61 10.23
C TRP A 182 -17.89 -15.88 11.32
N ALA A 183 -16.87 -15.12 10.91
CA ALA A 183 -15.85 -14.63 11.83
C ALA A 183 -15.49 -13.15 11.69
N THR A 184 -15.76 -12.48 10.58
CA THR A 184 -15.16 -11.17 10.30
C THR A 184 -16.12 -10.31 9.47
N ILE A 185 -15.93 -8.99 9.52
CA ILE A 185 -16.70 -8.02 8.73
C ILE A 185 -15.75 -7.03 8.05
N PHE A 186 -16.27 -6.28 7.08
CA PHE A 186 -15.59 -5.14 6.48
C PHE A 186 -16.33 -3.86 6.83
N VAL A 187 -15.59 -2.76 6.95
CA VAL A 187 -16.10 -1.39 7.06
C VAL A 187 -15.58 -0.56 5.90
N CYS A 188 -16.31 0.49 5.49
CA CYS A 188 -15.91 1.44 4.44
C CYS A 188 -16.20 2.89 4.80
#